data_AF-A0A1H3PVN9-F1
#
_entry.id   AF-A0A1H3PVN9-F1
#
_cell.length_a   1.000
_cell.length_b   1.000
_cell.length_c   1.000
_cell.angle_alpha   90.00
_cell.angle_beta   90.00
_cell.angle_gamma   90.00
#
_symmetry.space_group_name_H-M   'P 1'
#
loop_
_entity.id
_entity.type
_entity.pdbx_description
1 polymer ?
#
loop_
_entity_poly.entity_id
_entity_poly.type
_entity_poly.pdbx_seq_one_letter_code
_entity_poly.pdbx_strand_id
1 'polypeptide(L)'
;MGVKRRPPRRPVRQGAGPTSATATKALLIGFERWYARHLIVDSEGHLSADDAVALLGELFDRSRGALHAPLAPVLEDLLAGIDDDPERSADLPEVIQTLEHYLDFVVETGTWLGTDEEIDESAELLEVAFELSTELLGFLLDSLDDVEAVPAGRARRAFEGLPATIRTPAELVQRLRGVLGAVPGDPVDRVSGDVEPAVPAALAVERVMGLLCVAADPGLLPERSEERIRAMLDTAAGVTVEEARAADPDTARMLALLEHDGLLRLTEASGVARYETPADLRPALADAVVEIAEELGLLDDDPLNPHHAGTALQVKVAVIGSRPAQWRRLLLASGSDLGELHLASQLSLDWPNDEPHAFTVAAEPGVVITAVDRIGDDGPAGGVGSADDSDDSTIDENEVQLGELLIDVGDEISYRYGADDPRRLVIRLERVAESDARPLPRCVGASADVAEADRLLAPLRLR
;
A
#
# COMPACT_ATOMS: atom_id res chain seq x y z
N MET A 1 -6.50 9.09 8.79
CA MET A 1 -7.93 9.49 9.03
C MET A 1 -8.24 9.62 10.53
N GLY A 2 -8.63 10.80 11.01
CA GLY A 2 -8.83 11.06 12.44
C GLY A 2 -9.97 10.24 13.09
N VAL A 3 -9.61 9.35 14.02
CA VAL A 3 -10.53 8.52 14.82
C VAL A 3 -11.54 9.41 15.56
N LYS A 4 -12.74 9.54 14.99
CA LYS A 4 -13.88 10.20 15.63
C LYS A 4 -14.29 9.41 16.88
N ARG A 5 -14.22 10.07 18.04
CA ARG A 5 -14.68 9.53 19.33
C ARG A 5 -16.09 8.92 19.23
N ARG A 6 -16.16 7.61 19.45
CA ARG A 6 -17.36 6.75 19.44
C ARG A 6 -18.45 7.30 20.40
N PRO A 7 -19.71 7.48 19.96
CA PRO A 7 -20.84 7.75 20.87
C PRO A 7 -21.21 6.50 21.70
N PRO A 8 -21.93 6.64 22.83
CA PRO A 8 -22.15 5.54 23.76
C PRO A 8 -22.97 4.40 23.13
N ARG A 9 -22.45 3.17 23.29
CA ARG A 9 -23.04 1.90 22.87
C ARG A 9 -24.53 1.84 23.22
N ARG A 10 -25.38 1.73 22.19
CA ARG A 10 -26.78 1.30 22.34
C ARG A 10 -26.76 -0.20 22.69
N PRO A 11 -27.56 -0.68 23.65
CA PRO A 11 -27.63 -2.11 23.93
C PRO A 11 -28.15 -2.84 22.70
N VAL A 12 -27.35 -3.77 22.18
CA VAL A 12 -27.73 -4.74 21.17
C VAL A 12 -29.02 -5.41 21.64
N ARG A 13 -30.05 -5.40 20.79
CA ARG A 13 -31.25 -6.22 21.01
C ARG A 13 -30.81 -7.68 20.99
N GLN A 14 -30.65 -8.27 22.18
CA GLN A 14 -30.57 -9.72 22.34
C GLN A 14 -31.86 -10.34 21.83
N GLY A 15 -31.82 -10.81 20.58
CA GLY A 15 -32.97 -11.34 19.86
C GLY A 15 -32.59 -12.45 18.89
N ALA A 16 -31.57 -13.24 19.18
CA ALA A 16 -31.32 -14.50 18.49
C ALA A 16 -31.54 -15.65 19.49
N GLY A 17 -32.66 -16.36 19.37
CA GLY A 17 -32.84 -17.64 20.07
C GLY A 17 -31.84 -18.68 19.56
N PRO A 18 -31.61 -19.78 20.30
CA PRO A 18 -30.66 -20.81 19.88
C PRO A 18 -31.08 -21.39 18.52
N THR A 19 -30.34 -21.04 17.48
CA THR A 19 -30.47 -21.65 16.15
C THR A 19 -30.12 -23.13 16.27
N SER A 20 -31.03 -24.01 15.84
CA SER A 20 -30.85 -25.45 16.01
C SER A 20 -29.63 -25.93 15.21
N ALA A 21 -28.87 -26.91 15.73
CA ALA A 21 -27.76 -27.54 15.01
C ALA A 21 -28.15 -28.08 13.61
N THR A 22 -29.43 -28.36 13.39
CA THR A 22 -29.99 -28.73 12.08
C THR A 22 -30.00 -27.58 11.09
N ALA A 23 -30.26 -26.34 11.55
CA ALA A 23 -30.24 -25.14 10.71
C ALA A 23 -28.81 -24.82 10.26
N THR A 24 -27.83 -24.86 11.17
CA THR A 24 -26.41 -24.69 10.81
C THR A 24 -25.96 -25.73 9.79
N LYS A 25 -26.29 -27.01 9.98
CA LYS A 25 -25.95 -28.06 9.00
C LYS A 25 -26.55 -27.83 7.62
N ALA A 26 -27.81 -27.39 7.55
CA ALA A 26 -28.45 -27.11 6.28
C ALA A 26 -27.79 -25.94 5.55
N LEU A 27 -27.39 -24.91 6.30
CA LEU A 27 -26.67 -23.75 5.80
C LEU A 27 -25.28 -24.12 5.29
N LEU A 28 -24.51 -24.92 6.04
CA LEU A 28 -23.19 -25.41 5.61
C LEU A 28 -23.27 -26.25 4.32
N ILE A 29 -24.27 -27.11 4.16
CA ILE A 29 -24.49 -27.87 2.91
C ILE A 29 -24.86 -26.93 1.74
N GLY A 30 -25.57 -25.85 2.04
CA GLY A 30 -25.89 -24.81 1.06
C GLY A 30 -24.62 -24.08 0.60
N PHE A 31 -23.80 -23.66 1.56
CA PHE A 31 -22.52 -23.00 1.33
C PHE A 31 -21.57 -23.88 0.53
N GLU A 32 -21.36 -25.15 0.91
CA GLU A 32 -20.52 -26.12 0.19
C GLU A 32 -20.82 -26.15 -1.32
N ARG A 33 -22.11 -26.25 -1.67
CA ARG A 33 -22.56 -26.30 -3.08
C ARG A 33 -22.42 -24.97 -3.80
N TRP A 34 -22.57 -23.87 -3.08
CA TRP A 34 -22.36 -22.55 -3.63
C TRP A 34 -20.87 -22.30 -3.90
N TYR A 35 -20.04 -22.54 -2.89
CA TYR A 35 -18.59 -22.35 -2.93
C TYR A 35 -17.91 -23.25 -3.96
N ALA A 36 -18.31 -24.53 -4.07
CA ALA A 36 -17.81 -25.42 -5.11
C ALA A 36 -18.14 -24.96 -6.55
N ARG A 37 -19.17 -24.12 -6.73
CA ARG A 37 -19.47 -23.48 -8.03
C ARG A 37 -18.70 -22.19 -8.21
N HIS A 38 -18.51 -21.42 -7.14
CA HIS A 38 -17.68 -20.21 -7.11
C HIS A 38 -16.25 -20.56 -7.54
N LEU A 39 -15.68 -21.62 -6.97
CA LEU A 39 -14.33 -22.11 -7.27
C LEU A 39 -14.10 -22.53 -8.74
N ILE A 40 -15.15 -22.75 -9.53
CA ILE A 40 -14.99 -23.05 -10.98
C ILE A 40 -14.58 -21.79 -11.75
N VAL A 41 -14.95 -20.62 -11.22
CA VAL A 41 -14.67 -19.32 -11.82
C VAL A 41 -13.33 -18.79 -11.33
N ASP A 42 -13.01 -19.00 -10.06
CA ASP A 42 -11.76 -18.56 -9.44
C ASP A 42 -11.23 -19.59 -8.43
N SER A 43 -10.04 -20.14 -8.67
CA SER A 43 -9.52 -21.30 -7.90
C SER A 43 -8.11 -21.11 -7.33
N GLU A 44 -7.40 -20.06 -7.72
CA GLU A 44 -6.04 -19.84 -7.25
C GLU A 44 -6.09 -19.22 -5.83
N GLY A 45 -5.29 -19.74 -4.90
CA GLY A 45 -5.23 -19.21 -3.53
C GLY A 45 -6.37 -19.60 -2.58
N HIS A 46 -7.46 -20.21 -3.08
CA HIS A 46 -8.61 -20.57 -2.25
C HIS A 46 -8.53 -21.97 -1.60
N LEU A 47 -9.12 -22.09 -0.41
CA LEU A 47 -9.37 -23.39 0.23
C LEU A 47 -10.25 -24.30 -0.63
N SER A 48 -10.09 -25.61 -0.48
CA SER A 48 -11.04 -26.56 -1.05
C SER A 48 -12.43 -26.39 -0.43
N ALA A 49 -13.49 -26.78 -1.14
CA ALA A 49 -14.85 -26.65 -0.59
C ALA A 49 -15.05 -27.45 0.70
N ASP A 50 -14.41 -28.61 0.84
CA ASP A 50 -14.47 -29.41 2.06
C ASP A 50 -13.78 -28.69 3.23
N ASP A 51 -12.62 -28.08 2.98
CA ASP A 51 -11.84 -27.35 4.00
C ASP A 51 -12.52 -26.05 4.41
N ALA A 52 -13.05 -25.28 3.45
CA ALA A 52 -13.81 -24.06 3.72
C ALA A 52 -15.07 -24.33 4.56
N VAL A 53 -15.78 -25.42 4.28
CA VAL A 53 -16.96 -25.84 5.07
C VAL A 53 -16.57 -26.31 6.47
N ALA A 54 -15.45 -27.03 6.59
CA ALA A 54 -14.93 -27.44 7.88
C ALA A 54 -14.57 -26.22 8.73
N LEU A 55 -13.81 -25.27 8.16
CA LEU A 55 -13.43 -24.01 8.80
C LEU A 55 -14.66 -23.21 9.20
N LEU A 56 -15.60 -22.97 8.28
CA LEU A 56 -16.84 -22.24 8.58
C LEU A 56 -17.65 -22.92 9.70
N GLY A 57 -17.67 -24.26 9.72
CA GLY A 57 -18.28 -25.03 10.82
C GLY A 57 -17.66 -24.72 12.18
N GLU A 58 -16.32 -24.64 12.26
CA GLU A 58 -15.60 -24.25 13.48
C GLU A 58 -15.92 -22.80 13.89
N LEU A 59 -16.02 -21.88 12.92
CA LEU A 59 -16.40 -20.48 13.14
C LEU A 59 -17.83 -20.34 13.70
N PHE A 60 -18.77 -21.16 13.22
CA PHE A 60 -20.13 -21.24 13.79
C PHE A 60 -20.13 -21.71 15.24
N ASP A 61 -19.31 -22.71 15.58
CA ASP A 61 -19.19 -23.21 16.94
C ASP A 61 -18.53 -22.16 17.86
N ARG A 62 -17.46 -21.49 17.39
CA ARG A 62 -16.74 -20.43 18.12
C ARG A 62 -17.62 -19.22 18.40
N SER A 63 -18.39 -18.78 17.41
CA SER A 63 -19.38 -17.69 17.54
C SER A 63 -20.66 -18.10 18.30
N ARG A 64 -20.77 -19.38 18.72
CA ARG A 64 -21.96 -19.94 19.37
C ARG A 64 -23.24 -19.72 18.55
N GLY A 65 -23.12 -19.78 17.23
CA GLY A 65 -24.21 -19.56 16.29
C GLY A 65 -24.54 -18.10 16.00
N ALA A 66 -23.78 -17.12 16.52
CA ALA A 66 -24.00 -15.72 16.17
C ALA A 66 -23.79 -15.46 14.66
N LEU A 67 -22.96 -16.26 14.00
CA LEU A 67 -22.66 -16.18 12.56
C LEU A 67 -23.86 -16.49 11.63
N HIS A 68 -25.02 -16.89 12.18
CA HIS A 68 -26.29 -16.86 11.43
C HIS A 68 -26.70 -15.45 11.00
N ALA A 69 -26.15 -14.41 11.64
CA ALA A 69 -26.21 -13.03 11.21
C ALA A 69 -24.78 -12.45 11.25
N PRO A 70 -24.02 -12.55 10.15
CA PRO A 70 -22.62 -12.11 10.09
C PRO A 70 -22.53 -10.58 10.00
N LEU A 71 -23.05 -9.89 11.02
CA LEU A 71 -22.97 -8.45 11.19
C LEU A 71 -21.56 -8.06 11.65
N ALA A 72 -21.12 -6.85 11.31
CA ALA A 72 -19.78 -6.35 11.66
C ALA A 72 -19.38 -6.60 13.13
N PRO A 73 -20.22 -6.36 14.17
CA PRO A 73 -19.82 -6.64 15.55
C PRO A 73 -19.59 -8.14 15.85
N VAL A 74 -20.29 -9.03 15.15
CA VAL A 74 -20.12 -10.49 15.30
C VAL A 74 -18.81 -10.93 14.64
N LEU A 75 -18.52 -10.39 13.46
CA LEU A 75 -17.29 -10.64 12.73
C LEU A 75 -16.08 -10.07 13.49
N GLU A 76 -16.17 -8.83 13.99
CA GLU A 76 -15.14 -8.17 14.81
C GLU A 76 -14.79 -9.02 16.04
N ASP A 77 -15.79 -9.44 16.82
CA ASP A 77 -15.59 -10.28 18.01
C ASP A 77 -15.00 -11.67 17.65
N LEU A 78 -15.38 -12.24 16.51
CA LEU A 78 -14.90 -13.54 16.04
C LEU A 78 -13.44 -13.46 15.59
N LEU A 79 -13.11 -12.48 14.75
CA LEU A 79 -11.77 -12.23 14.23
C LEU A 79 -10.81 -11.88 15.36
N ALA A 80 -11.19 -10.98 16.27
CA ALA A 80 -10.38 -10.68 17.45
C ALA A 80 -10.10 -11.94 18.29
N GLY A 81 -11.09 -12.81 18.43
CA GLY A 81 -10.92 -14.08 19.11
C GLY A 81 -9.95 -15.04 18.42
N ILE A 82 -9.87 -15.04 17.09
CA ILE A 82 -8.96 -15.88 16.30
C ILE A 82 -7.55 -15.30 16.30
N ASP A 83 -7.46 -13.98 16.17
CA ASP A 83 -6.24 -13.20 16.27
C ASP A 83 -5.53 -13.43 17.63
N ASP A 84 -6.29 -13.45 18.73
CA ASP A 84 -5.76 -13.72 20.07
C ASP A 84 -5.39 -15.21 20.33
N ASP A 85 -5.66 -16.11 19.38
CA ASP A 85 -5.40 -17.55 19.48
C ASP A 85 -4.10 -17.91 18.73
N PRO A 86 -2.98 -18.16 19.43
CA PRO A 86 -1.68 -18.36 18.77
C PRO A 86 -1.64 -19.54 17.81
N GLU A 87 -2.50 -20.54 18.00
CA GLU A 87 -2.59 -21.71 17.12
C GLU A 87 -3.37 -21.43 15.84
N ARG A 88 -4.16 -20.36 15.79
CA ARG A 88 -5.06 -20.03 14.68
C ARG A 88 -4.79 -18.69 14.03
N SER A 89 -4.05 -17.80 14.68
CA SER A 89 -3.75 -16.47 14.14
C SER A 89 -2.97 -16.50 12.81
N ALA A 90 -2.27 -17.60 12.53
CA ALA A 90 -1.63 -17.81 11.23
C ALA A 90 -2.62 -18.14 10.11
N ASP A 91 -3.80 -18.67 10.43
CA ASP A 91 -4.87 -19.00 9.48
C ASP A 91 -5.83 -17.80 9.26
N LEU A 92 -5.47 -16.61 9.75
CA LEU A 92 -6.37 -15.45 9.76
C LEU A 92 -6.76 -14.99 8.33
N PRO A 93 -5.85 -14.93 7.34
CA PRO A 93 -6.22 -14.61 5.96
C PRO A 93 -7.25 -15.59 5.38
N GLU A 94 -7.06 -16.90 5.60
CA GLU A 94 -8.00 -17.93 5.13
C GLU A 94 -9.34 -17.87 5.84
N VAL A 95 -9.35 -17.52 7.13
CA VAL A 95 -10.56 -17.26 7.90
C VAL A 95 -11.35 -16.09 7.33
N ILE A 96 -10.68 -14.96 7.07
CA ILE A 96 -11.32 -13.74 6.56
C ILE A 96 -11.90 -14.02 5.17
N GLN A 97 -11.10 -14.60 4.27
CA GLN A 97 -11.56 -14.97 2.94
C GLN A 97 -12.77 -15.93 2.99
N THR A 98 -12.74 -16.92 3.90
CA THR A 98 -13.90 -17.82 4.09
C THR A 98 -15.15 -17.07 4.57
N LEU A 99 -14.99 -16.03 5.40
CA LEU A 99 -16.07 -15.20 5.88
C LEU A 99 -16.62 -14.27 4.78
N GLU A 100 -15.78 -13.74 3.89
CA GLU A 100 -16.19 -12.95 2.72
C GLU A 100 -17.06 -13.81 1.79
N HIS A 101 -16.57 -14.98 1.42
CA HIS A 101 -17.33 -15.96 0.62
C HIS A 101 -18.63 -16.36 1.29
N TYR A 102 -18.63 -16.48 2.62
CA TYR A 102 -19.86 -16.76 3.36
C TYR A 102 -20.83 -15.57 3.34
N LEU A 103 -20.35 -14.34 3.42
CA LEU A 103 -21.15 -13.12 3.29
C LEU A 103 -21.81 -13.06 1.90
N ASP A 104 -21.04 -13.29 0.84
CA ASP A 104 -21.55 -13.36 -0.53
C ASP A 104 -22.64 -14.43 -0.68
N PHE A 105 -22.38 -15.64 -0.15
CA PHE A 105 -23.36 -16.72 -0.15
C PHE A 105 -24.67 -16.29 0.52
N VAL A 106 -24.63 -15.65 1.69
CA VAL A 106 -25.88 -15.30 2.39
C VAL A 106 -26.63 -14.15 1.71
N VAL A 107 -25.92 -13.24 1.05
CA VAL A 107 -26.49 -12.16 0.25
C VAL A 107 -27.14 -12.72 -1.02
N GLU A 108 -26.39 -13.47 -1.84
CA GLU A 108 -26.87 -14.01 -3.11
C GLU A 108 -28.05 -14.98 -2.97
N THR A 109 -28.06 -15.77 -1.89
CA THR A 109 -29.13 -16.73 -1.62
C THR A 109 -30.34 -16.12 -0.90
N GLY A 110 -30.26 -14.83 -0.54
CA GLY A 110 -31.32 -14.11 0.16
C GLY A 110 -31.56 -14.62 1.58
N THR A 111 -30.55 -15.23 2.20
CA THR A 111 -30.60 -15.69 3.60
C THR A 111 -30.14 -14.62 4.59
N TRP A 112 -29.54 -13.53 4.11
CA TRP A 112 -29.22 -12.35 4.91
C TRP A 112 -30.48 -11.75 5.56
N LEU A 113 -30.37 -11.39 6.84
CA LEU A 113 -31.49 -10.88 7.66
C LEU A 113 -31.34 -9.40 8.05
N GLY A 114 -30.20 -8.79 7.74
CA GLY A 114 -29.92 -7.38 8.01
C GLY A 114 -30.38 -6.44 6.89
N THR A 115 -29.98 -5.20 7.00
CA THR A 115 -30.13 -4.13 6.00
C THR A 115 -28.96 -4.12 5.01
N ASP A 116 -29.10 -3.37 3.92
CA ASP A 116 -28.01 -3.18 2.94
C ASP A 116 -26.83 -2.43 3.58
N GLU A 117 -27.10 -1.42 4.43
CA GLU A 117 -26.05 -0.70 5.19
C GLU A 117 -25.25 -1.63 6.12
N GLU A 118 -25.91 -2.64 6.70
CA GLU A 118 -25.22 -3.65 7.52
C GLU A 118 -24.43 -4.67 6.68
N ILE A 119 -24.74 -4.85 5.38
CA ILE A 119 -23.92 -5.64 4.46
C ILE A 119 -22.64 -4.87 4.17
N ASP A 120 -22.78 -3.59 3.79
CA ASP A 120 -21.66 -2.72 3.46
C ASP A 120 -20.67 -2.63 4.65
N GLU A 121 -21.18 -2.43 5.88
CA GLU A 121 -20.34 -2.39 7.09
C GLU A 121 -19.62 -3.73 7.36
N SER A 122 -20.27 -4.87 7.10
CA SER A 122 -19.64 -6.19 7.26
C SER A 122 -18.59 -6.48 6.19
N ALA A 123 -18.83 -6.05 4.95
CA ALA A 123 -17.90 -6.22 3.84
C ALA A 123 -16.65 -5.35 4.05
N GLU A 124 -16.82 -4.07 4.34
CA GLU A 124 -15.73 -3.12 4.63
C GLU A 124 -14.87 -3.62 5.80
N LEU A 125 -15.49 -4.18 6.85
CA LEU A 125 -14.75 -4.77 7.97
C LEU A 125 -13.86 -5.94 7.53
N LEU A 126 -14.36 -6.83 6.67
CA LEU A 126 -13.60 -8.01 6.22
C LEU A 126 -12.47 -7.60 5.27
N GLU A 127 -12.73 -6.65 4.36
CA GLU A 127 -11.72 -6.09 3.46
C GLU A 127 -10.56 -5.47 4.24
N VAL A 128 -10.85 -4.57 5.18
CA VAL A 128 -9.81 -3.97 6.05
C VAL A 128 -9.10 -5.02 6.89
N ALA A 129 -9.83 -6.03 7.39
CA ALA A 129 -9.19 -7.11 8.14
C ALA A 129 -8.26 -7.95 7.25
N PHE A 130 -8.62 -8.16 5.98
CA PHE A 130 -7.84 -8.92 5.02
C PHE A 130 -6.55 -8.18 4.71
N GLU A 131 -6.63 -6.91 4.34
CA GLU A 131 -5.48 -6.01 4.12
C GLU A 131 -4.53 -6.01 5.33
N LEU A 132 -5.06 -5.83 6.54
CA LEU A 132 -4.23 -5.89 7.76
C LEU A 132 -3.60 -7.27 8.01
N SER A 133 -4.19 -8.34 7.48
CA SER A 133 -3.70 -9.71 7.66
C SER A 133 -2.67 -10.13 6.62
N THR A 134 -2.61 -9.46 5.46
CA THR A 134 -1.70 -9.77 4.34
C THR A 134 -0.69 -8.67 4.03
N GLU A 135 -1.00 -7.41 4.33
CA GLU A 135 -0.24 -6.22 3.92
C GLU A 135 0.06 -5.29 5.10
N LEU A 136 0.18 -5.87 6.30
CA LEU A 136 0.33 -5.11 7.54
C LEU A 136 1.46 -4.07 7.50
N LEU A 137 2.60 -4.41 6.89
CA LEU A 137 3.74 -3.49 6.84
C LEU A 137 3.42 -2.26 5.98
N GLY A 138 2.80 -2.43 4.82
CA GLY A 138 2.37 -1.34 3.95
C GLY A 138 1.41 -0.41 4.69
N PHE A 139 0.35 -0.98 5.28
CA PHE A 139 -0.60 -0.23 6.11
C PHE A 139 0.08 0.58 7.24
N LEU A 140 1.06 -0.04 7.93
CA LEU A 140 1.79 0.63 9.02
C LEU A 140 2.69 1.77 8.50
N LEU A 141 3.26 1.64 7.31
CA LEU A 141 4.10 2.66 6.69
C LEU A 141 3.26 3.84 6.22
N ASP A 142 2.14 3.60 5.53
CA ASP A 142 1.22 4.64 5.07
C ASP A 142 0.67 5.48 6.24
N SER A 143 0.44 4.82 7.38
CA SER A 143 -0.05 5.49 8.57
C SER A 143 0.96 6.44 9.21
N LEU A 144 2.24 6.43 8.80
CA LEU A 144 3.26 7.34 9.33
C LEU A 144 3.07 8.80 8.91
N ASP A 145 2.36 9.06 7.83
CA ASP A 145 2.02 10.42 7.38
C ASP A 145 1.13 11.16 8.39
N ASP A 146 0.37 10.42 9.21
CA ASP A 146 -0.51 10.97 10.24
C ASP A 146 0.26 11.33 11.55
N VAL A 147 1.58 11.10 11.63
CA VAL A 147 2.39 11.36 12.83
C VAL A 147 2.51 12.87 13.11
N GLU A 148 2.01 13.30 14.28
CA GLU A 148 1.97 14.72 14.64
C GLU A 148 3.37 15.35 14.72
N ALA A 149 3.60 16.38 13.89
CA ALA A 149 4.85 17.14 13.86
C ALA A 149 5.17 17.80 15.21
N VAL A 150 6.46 17.81 15.58
CA VAL A 150 6.95 18.45 16.79
C VAL A 150 7.68 19.76 16.48
N PRO A 151 7.63 20.77 17.38
CA PRO A 151 8.39 22.01 17.18
C PRO A 151 9.89 21.73 17.03
N ALA A 152 10.56 22.34 16.05
CA ALA A 152 11.97 22.10 15.72
C ALA A 152 12.94 22.20 16.93
N GLY A 153 12.66 23.11 17.87
CA GLY A 153 13.46 23.25 19.09
C GLY A 153 13.28 22.10 20.10
N ARG A 154 12.16 21.38 20.08
CA ARG A 154 11.98 20.13 20.84
C ARG A 154 12.69 18.97 20.17
N ALA A 155 12.49 18.78 18.86
CA ALA A 155 13.19 17.76 18.07
C ALA A 155 14.72 17.85 18.26
N ARG A 156 15.28 19.05 18.10
CA ARG A 156 16.73 19.28 18.29
C ARG A 156 17.22 18.86 19.67
N ARG A 157 16.50 19.23 20.73
CA ARG A 157 16.87 18.86 22.11
C ARG A 157 16.77 17.36 22.34
N ALA A 158 15.82 16.70 21.69
CA ALA A 158 15.67 15.25 21.76
C ALA A 158 16.89 14.55 21.13
N PHE A 159 17.34 14.99 19.95
CA PHE A 159 18.58 14.52 19.33
C PHE A 159 19.83 14.79 20.18
N GLU A 160 19.92 15.96 20.83
CA GLU A 160 21.01 16.28 21.77
C GLU A 160 21.00 15.36 23.00
N GLY A 161 19.86 14.78 23.35
CA GLY A 161 19.68 13.85 24.47
C GLY A 161 20.00 12.40 24.16
N LEU A 162 20.21 12.03 22.88
CA LEU A 162 20.48 10.64 22.50
C LEU A 162 21.89 10.19 22.96
N PRO A 163 22.03 8.95 23.48
CA PRO A 163 23.32 8.36 23.83
C PRO A 163 24.31 8.26 22.67
N ALA A 164 23.79 8.06 21.45
CA ALA A 164 24.55 7.85 20.23
C ALA A 164 25.05 9.16 19.58
N THR A 165 25.83 9.04 18.50
CA THR A 165 26.30 10.15 17.64
C THR A 165 25.22 10.79 16.78
N ILE A 166 23.97 10.33 16.85
CA ILE A 166 22.87 10.84 16.04
C ILE A 166 22.47 12.21 16.58
N ARG A 167 22.73 13.27 15.80
CA ARG A 167 22.41 14.67 16.15
C ARG A 167 21.45 15.31 15.15
N THR A 168 21.16 14.65 14.05
CA THR A 168 20.35 15.15 12.95
C THR A 168 19.47 14.06 12.34
N PRO A 169 18.37 14.42 11.66
CA PRO A 169 17.56 13.47 10.88
C PRO A 169 18.38 12.70 9.83
N ALA A 170 19.28 13.38 9.10
CA ALA A 170 20.12 12.71 8.12
C ALA A 170 21.06 11.64 8.73
N GLU A 171 21.59 11.89 9.92
CA GLU A 171 22.38 10.88 10.64
C GLU A 171 21.51 9.72 11.16
N LEU A 172 20.23 9.99 11.47
CA LEU A 172 19.27 8.95 11.85
C LEU A 172 19.02 8.00 10.68
N VAL A 173 18.72 8.53 9.49
CA VAL A 173 18.56 7.72 8.27
C VAL A 173 19.81 6.88 8.00
N GLN A 174 21.01 7.49 8.04
CA GLN A 174 22.25 6.74 7.86
C GLN A 174 22.43 5.64 8.91
N ARG A 175 22.00 5.90 10.15
CA ARG A 175 22.06 4.91 11.21
C ARG A 175 21.09 3.76 10.97
N LEU A 176 19.83 4.03 10.62
CA LEU A 176 18.85 3.01 10.28
C LEU A 176 19.33 2.16 9.10
N ARG A 177 19.83 2.79 8.03
CA ARG A 177 20.44 2.10 6.89
C ARG A 177 21.57 1.15 7.32
N GLY A 178 22.42 1.60 8.24
CA GLY A 178 23.49 0.77 8.80
C GLY A 178 23.00 -0.38 9.68
N VAL A 179 21.91 -0.21 10.43
CA VAL A 179 21.32 -1.26 11.28
C VAL A 179 20.61 -2.30 10.43
N LEU A 180 19.76 -1.87 9.50
CA LEU A 180 18.95 -2.74 8.64
C LEU A 180 19.81 -3.41 7.55
N GLY A 181 20.86 -2.75 7.09
CA GLY A 181 21.84 -3.31 6.15
C GLY A 181 22.86 -4.29 6.77
N ALA A 182 22.95 -4.40 8.10
CA ALA A 182 23.96 -5.23 8.79
C ALA A 182 23.60 -6.73 8.93
N VAL A 183 22.70 -7.24 8.08
CA VAL A 183 22.44 -8.69 7.99
C VAL A 183 23.74 -9.43 7.63
N PRO A 184 24.11 -10.54 8.32
CA PRO A 184 25.36 -11.25 8.06
C PRO A 184 25.23 -12.03 6.74
N GLY A 185 25.79 -11.44 5.68
CA GLY A 185 25.79 -11.93 4.30
C GLY A 185 26.40 -10.83 3.43
N ASP A 186 27.72 -10.73 3.49
CA ASP A 186 28.67 -9.81 2.83
C ASP A 186 28.11 -8.59 2.04
N PRO A 187 28.37 -7.33 2.46
CA PRO A 187 28.02 -6.14 1.70
C PRO A 187 28.93 -5.88 0.48
N VAL A 188 29.91 -6.74 0.20
CA VAL A 188 30.81 -6.59 -0.95
C VAL A 188 30.23 -7.17 -2.26
N ASP A 189 29.20 -8.03 -2.19
CA ASP A 189 28.59 -8.65 -3.39
C ASP A 189 27.30 -7.96 -3.90
N ARG A 190 26.74 -6.99 -3.16
CA ARG A 190 25.49 -6.29 -3.56
C ARG A 190 25.64 -5.31 -4.75
N VAL A 191 26.86 -5.12 -5.26
CA VAL A 191 27.11 -4.38 -6.52
C VAL A 191 26.88 -5.28 -7.76
N SER A 192 26.67 -6.58 -7.53
CA SER A 192 26.26 -7.55 -8.53
C SER A 192 24.86 -8.04 -8.12
N GLY A 193 23.82 -7.36 -8.62
CA GLY A 193 22.45 -7.84 -8.50
C GLY A 193 22.37 -9.29 -8.99
N ASP A 194 21.76 -10.17 -8.19
CA ASP A 194 21.26 -11.52 -8.51
C ASP A 194 21.12 -12.43 -7.26
N VAL A 195 21.35 -11.93 -6.03
CA VAL A 195 21.10 -12.73 -4.81
C VAL A 195 19.97 -12.10 -4.01
N GLU A 196 18.76 -12.63 -4.20
CA GLU A 196 17.63 -12.36 -3.30
C GLU A 196 18.07 -12.65 -1.85
N PRO A 197 17.75 -11.76 -0.89
CA PRO A 197 18.05 -12.03 0.51
C PRO A 197 17.42 -13.37 0.90
N ALA A 198 18.13 -14.16 1.71
CA ALA A 198 17.50 -15.34 2.31
C ALA A 198 16.25 -14.89 3.07
N VAL A 199 15.11 -15.57 2.90
CA VAL A 199 13.80 -15.25 3.51
C VAL A 199 13.90 -14.75 4.97
N PRO A 200 14.73 -15.36 5.86
CA PRO A 200 14.84 -14.89 7.25
C PRO A 200 15.44 -13.47 7.42
N ALA A 201 16.30 -13.03 6.50
CA ALA A 201 16.91 -11.71 6.54
C ALA A 201 15.96 -10.59 6.14
N ALA A 202 15.16 -10.82 5.09
CA ALA A 202 14.13 -9.89 4.64
C ALA A 202 13.07 -9.73 5.74
N LEU A 203 12.57 -10.86 6.27
CA LEU A 203 11.62 -10.87 7.38
C LEU A 203 12.14 -10.14 8.63
N ALA A 204 13.43 -10.27 8.96
CA ALA A 204 14.01 -9.55 10.09
C ALA A 204 13.97 -8.02 9.88
N VAL A 205 14.17 -7.55 8.64
CA VAL A 205 14.06 -6.13 8.29
C VAL A 205 12.60 -5.68 8.40
N GLU A 206 11.66 -6.41 7.81
CA GLU A 206 10.22 -6.11 7.87
C GLU A 206 9.70 -6.03 9.31
N ARG A 207 10.07 -7.00 10.16
CA ARG A 207 9.74 -6.99 11.59
C ARG A 207 10.22 -5.73 12.30
N VAL A 208 11.46 -5.32 12.03
CA VAL A 208 12.03 -4.13 12.66
C VAL A 208 11.36 -2.87 12.12
N MET A 209 11.08 -2.80 10.82
CA MET A 209 10.35 -1.69 10.20
C MET A 209 8.96 -1.54 10.81
N GLY A 210 8.16 -2.60 10.87
CA GLY A 210 6.83 -2.55 11.47
C GLY A 210 6.85 -2.16 12.95
N LEU A 211 7.83 -2.66 13.72
CA LEU A 211 8.02 -2.24 15.12
C LEU A 211 8.44 -0.77 15.25
N LEU A 212 9.25 -0.25 14.32
CA LEU A 212 9.59 1.17 14.26
C LEU A 212 8.36 2.03 13.94
N CYS A 213 7.47 1.57 13.06
CA CYS A 213 6.22 2.28 12.76
C CYS A 213 5.36 2.42 14.03
N VAL A 214 5.12 1.32 14.75
CA VAL A 214 4.36 1.33 16.01
C VAL A 214 5.07 2.12 17.12
N ALA A 215 6.40 2.15 17.12
CA ALA A 215 7.15 2.96 18.08
C ALA A 215 7.05 4.48 17.78
N ALA A 216 6.98 4.85 16.49
CA ALA A 216 6.76 6.21 16.01
C ALA A 216 5.32 6.67 16.27
N ASP A 217 4.32 5.82 16.02
CA ASP A 217 2.95 6.04 16.45
C ASP A 217 2.38 4.86 17.26
N PRO A 218 2.43 4.95 18.60
CA PRO A 218 1.88 3.91 19.48
C PRO A 218 0.36 3.78 19.44
N GLY A 219 -0.33 4.62 18.65
CA GLY A 219 -1.76 4.56 18.37
C GLY A 219 -2.16 3.57 17.28
N LEU A 220 -1.23 3.12 16.42
CA LEU A 220 -1.53 2.23 15.28
C LEU A 220 -2.04 0.86 15.70
N LEU A 221 -1.34 0.21 16.63
CA LEU A 221 -1.71 -1.10 17.18
C LEU A 221 -1.84 -1.00 18.70
N PRO A 222 -2.93 -0.39 19.21
CA PRO A 222 -3.11 -0.19 20.63
C PRO A 222 -3.21 -1.55 21.33
N GLU A 223 -2.65 -1.65 22.54
CA GLU A 223 -2.73 -2.83 23.40
C GLU A 223 -2.05 -4.11 22.85
N ARG A 224 -1.37 -4.04 21.70
CA ARG A 224 -0.58 -5.16 21.16
C ARG A 224 0.84 -5.14 21.73
N SER A 225 1.33 -6.32 22.12
CA SER A 225 2.71 -6.52 22.57
C SER A 225 3.66 -6.60 21.38
N GLU A 226 4.96 -6.41 21.61
CA GLU A 226 6.00 -6.65 20.61
C GLU A 226 5.89 -8.05 19.99
N GLU A 227 5.72 -9.07 20.84
CA GLU A 227 5.55 -10.46 20.40
C GLU A 227 4.34 -10.63 19.48
N ARG A 228 3.21 -9.96 19.81
CA ARG A 228 2.01 -10.02 18.97
C ARG A 228 2.20 -9.30 17.64
N ILE A 229 2.79 -8.09 17.65
CA ILE A 229 3.06 -7.33 16.42
C ILE A 229 3.95 -8.14 15.47
N ARG A 230 5.00 -8.78 16.01
CA ARG A 230 5.87 -9.64 15.20
C ARG A 230 5.12 -10.85 14.62
N ALA A 231 4.27 -11.49 15.40
CA ALA A 231 3.44 -12.59 14.91
C ALA A 231 2.48 -12.13 13.79
N MET A 232 1.89 -10.95 13.91
CA MET A 232 1.03 -10.38 12.85
C MET A 232 1.82 -10.08 11.58
N LEU A 233 3.04 -9.52 11.70
CA LEU A 233 3.94 -9.32 10.55
C LEU A 233 4.38 -10.63 9.91
N ASP A 234 4.59 -11.68 10.70
CA ASP A 234 4.89 -13.03 10.17
C ASP A 234 3.73 -13.61 9.38
N THR A 235 2.49 -13.42 9.87
CA THR A 235 1.27 -13.82 9.14
C THR A 235 1.14 -13.05 7.84
N ALA A 236 1.31 -11.73 7.86
CA ALA A 236 1.24 -10.89 6.66
C ALA A 236 2.30 -11.27 5.62
N ALA A 237 3.53 -11.54 6.06
CA ALA A 237 4.60 -12.00 5.18
C ALA A 237 4.39 -13.45 4.65
N GLY A 238 3.36 -14.17 5.11
CA GLY A 238 3.06 -15.54 4.67
C GLY A 238 4.15 -16.55 5.02
N VAL A 239 4.97 -16.28 6.04
CA VAL A 239 6.14 -17.11 6.36
C VAL A 239 5.78 -18.27 7.28
N THR A 240 6.56 -19.36 7.17
CA THR A 240 6.42 -20.49 8.08
C THR A 240 6.97 -20.16 9.48
N VAL A 241 6.52 -20.90 10.49
CA VAL A 241 7.06 -20.81 11.87
C VAL A 241 8.58 -21.05 11.92
N GLU A 242 9.12 -21.83 10.99
CA GLU A 242 10.54 -22.14 10.91
C GLU A 242 11.35 -20.96 10.35
N GLU A 243 10.84 -20.29 9.32
CA GLU A 243 11.41 -19.05 8.78
C GLU A 243 11.33 -17.90 9.78
N ALA A 244 10.18 -17.76 10.45
CA ALA A 244 9.97 -16.80 11.54
C ALA A 244 11.04 -16.96 12.65
N ARG A 245 11.25 -18.20 13.12
CA ARG A 245 12.29 -18.51 14.11
C ARG A 245 13.70 -18.24 13.60
N ALA A 246 13.96 -18.47 12.31
CA ALA A 246 15.26 -18.21 11.71
C ALA A 246 15.59 -16.71 11.67
N ALA A 247 14.57 -15.83 11.60
CA ALA A 247 14.71 -14.38 11.61
C ALA A 247 14.92 -13.78 13.02
N ASP A 248 14.62 -14.52 14.09
CA ASP A 248 14.70 -14.04 15.48
C ASP A 248 16.06 -13.44 15.87
N PRO A 249 17.22 -14.08 15.58
CA PRO A 249 18.51 -13.56 16.01
C PRO A 249 18.86 -12.22 15.36
N ASP A 250 18.50 -12.05 14.08
CA ASP A 250 18.74 -10.81 13.34
C ASP A 250 17.81 -9.70 13.80
N THR A 251 16.51 -10.00 13.98
CA THR A 251 15.52 -9.09 14.54
C THR A 251 15.98 -8.56 15.92
N ALA A 252 16.33 -9.47 16.83
CA ALA A 252 16.76 -9.11 18.18
C ALA A 252 18.05 -8.26 18.19
N ARG A 253 19.00 -8.56 17.29
CA ARG A 253 20.24 -7.80 17.14
C ARG A 253 19.98 -6.37 16.66
N MET A 254 19.10 -6.19 15.68
CA MET A 254 18.74 -4.86 15.17
C MET A 254 18.04 -4.03 16.25
N LEU A 255 17.05 -4.60 16.95
CA LEU A 255 16.36 -3.94 18.05
C LEU A 255 17.32 -3.53 19.18
N ALA A 256 18.25 -4.41 19.57
CA ALA A 256 19.25 -4.11 20.58
C ALA A 256 20.18 -2.94 20.19
N LEU A 257 20.50 -2.79 18.91
CA LEU A 257 21.27 -1.63 18.40
C LEU A 257 20.46 -0.34 18.50
N LEU A 258 19.18 -0.37 18.15
CA LEU A 258 18.27 0.79 18.21
C LEU A 258 18.00 1.22 19.66
N GLU A 259 17.83 0.25 20.56
CA GLU A 259 17.75 0.50 22.01
C GLU A 259 19.03 1.13 22.56
N HIS A 260 20.20 0.57 22.20
CA HIS A 260 21.49 1.11 22.61
C HIS A 260 21.67 2.57 22.16
N ASP A 261 21.16 2.91 20.98
CA ASP A 261 21.21 4.27 20.44
C ASP A 261 20.19 5.22 21.08
N GLY A 262 19.27 4.70 21.90
CA GLY A 262 18.20 5.44 22.56
C GLY A 262 17.04 5.80 21.63
N LEU A 263 16.98 5.21 20.44
CA LEU A 263 15.88 5.39 19.49
C LEU A 263 14.64 4.63 19.93
N LEU A 264 14.83 3.44 20.47
CA LEU A 264 13.77 2.62 21.05
C LEU A 264 13.98 2.45 22.55
N ARG A 265 12.86 2.24 23.25
CA ARG A 265 12.84 1.79 24.62
C ARG A 265 11.74 0.77 24.80
N LEU A 266 12.08 -0.41 25.33
CA LEU A 266 11.07 -1.35 25.78
C LEU A 266 10.34 -0.78 27.00
N THR A 267 9.03 -0.66 26.89
CA THR A 267 8.13 -0.21 27.95
C THR A 267 7.10 -1.28 28.22
N GLU A 268 6.67 -1.40 29.48
CA GLU A 268 5.59 -2.30 29.86
C GLU A 268 4.48 -1.48 30.52
N ALA A 269 3.31 -1.43 29.87
CA ALA A 269 2.14 -0.74 30.36
C ALA A 269 0.95 -1.70 30.36
N SER A 270 0.25 -1.80 31.48
CA SER A 270 -0.92 -2.69 31.63
C SER A 270 -0.66 -4.17 31.28
N GLY A 271 0.58 -4.64 31.45
CA GLY A 271 0.98 -6.01 31.11
C GLY A 271 1.34 -6.22 29.64
N VAL A 272 1.40 -5.15 28.85
CA VAL A 272 1.79 -5.18 27.43
C VAL A 272 3.19 -4.60 27.29
N ALA A 273 4.14 -5.43 26.88
CA ALA A 273 5.51 -5.02 26.59
C ALA A 273 5.63 -4.58 25.12
N ARG A 274 6.10 -3.36 24.86
CA ARG A 274 6.28 -2.81 23.51
C ARG A 274 7.40 -1.78 23.44
N TYR A 275 7.97 -1.61 22.24
CA TYR A 275 8.91 -0.54 21.98
C TYR A 275 8.18 0.79 21.81
N GLU A 276 8.75 1.84 22.41
CA GLU A 276 8.32 3.21 22.20
C GLU A 276 9.51 4.09 21.87
N THR A 277 9.30 5.01 20.93
CA THR A 277 10.25 6.09 20.61
C THR A 277 9.95 7.30 21.49
N PRO A 278 10.97 8.03 21.98
CA PRO A 278 10.77 9.30 22.68
C PRO A 278 9.86 10.22 21.87
N ALA A 279 8.84 10.80 22.52
CA ALA A 279 7.78 11.54 21.81
C ALA A 279 8.31 12.66 20.90
N ASP A 280 9.37 13.36 21.33
CA ASP A 280 9.98 14.44 20.56
C ASP A 280 10.86 13.95 19.39
N LEU A 281 11.06 12.64 19.21
CA LEU A 281 11.76 12.02 18.08
C LEU A 281 10.82 11.31 17.10
N ARG A 282 9.54 11.12 17.44
CA ARG A 282 8.60 10.34 16.63
C ARG A 282 8.47 10.82 15.18
N PRO A 283 8.32 12.13 14.88
CA PRO A 283 8.21 12.56 13.49
C PRO A 283 9.49 12.32 12.71
N ALA A 284 10.65 12.60 13.31
CA ALA A 284 11.93 12.35 12.64
C ALA A 284 12.21 10.86 12.43
N LEU A 285 11.68 9.98 13.30
CA LEU A 285 11.73 8.55 13.09
C LEU A 285 10.77 8.11 11.98
N ALA A 286 9.55 8.64 11.96
CA ALA A 286 8.56 8.38 10.91
C ALA A 286 9.12 8.73 9.52
N ASP A 287 9.61 9.97 9.34
CA ASP A 287 10.26 10.42 8.10
C ASP A 287 11.41 9.48 7.69
N ALA A 288 12.26 9.10 8.64
CA ALA A 288 13.40 8.24 8.38
C ALA A 288 13.02 6.78 8.07
N VAL A 289 11.89 6.30 8.58
CA VAL A 289 11.36 4.96 8.28
C VAL A 289 10.75 4.96 6.87
N VAL A 290 9.97 5.98 6.51
CA VAL A 290 9.41 6.14 5.15
C VAL A 290 10.54 6.20 4.12
N GLU A 291 11.55 7.07 4.31
CA GLU A 291 12.70 7.19 3.39
C GLU A 291 13.44 5.84 3.22
N ILE A 292 13.60 5.07 4.29
CA ILE A 292 14.24 3.76 4.21
C ILE A 292 13.34 2.71 3.56
N ALA A 293 12.02 2.76 3.78
CA ALA A 293 11.08 1.86 3.15
C ALA A 293 11.05 2.07 1.63
N GLU A 294 11.06 3.32 1.16
CA GLU A 294 11.23 3.67 -0.27
C GLU A 294 12.54 3.09 -0.82
N GLU A 295 13.67 3.29 -0.13
CA GLU A 295 14.97 2.77 -0.58
C GLU A 295 15.03 1.24 -0.67
N LEU A 296 14.25 0.55 0.17
CA LEU A 296 14.16 -0.91 0.20
C LEU A 296 13.08 -1.46 -0.74
N GLY A 297 12.26 -0.60 -1.36
CA GLY A 297 11.10 -1.01 -2.16
C GLY A 297 10.04 -1.73 -1.34
N LEU A 298 9.85 -1.32 -0.08
CA LEU A 298 8.83 -1.85 0.85
C LEU A 298 7.55 -1.04 0.87
N LEU A 299 7.60 0.20 0.37
CA LEU A 299 6.41 0.88 -0.08
C LEU A 299 6.18 0.37 -1.48
N ASP A 300 5.07 -0.34 -1.68
CA ASP A 300 4.61 -0.60 -3.02
C ASP A 300 4.44 0.76 -3.71
N ASP A 301 5.01 0.88 -4.91
CA ASP A 301 4.78 1.99 -5.80
C ASP A 301 3.29 1.94 -6.21
N ASP A 302 2.37 2.32 -5.32
CA ASP A 302 0.91 2.30 -5.46
C ASP A 302 0.33 0.90 -5.80
N PRO A 303 -0.54 0.28 -4.97
CA PRO A 303 -1.19 -1.00 -5.31
C PRO A 303 -1.98 -0.96 -6.63
N LEU A 304 -2.27 0.24 -7.16
CA LEU A 304 -2.85 0.44 -8.48
C LEU A 304 -1.89 0.15 -9.65
N ASN A 305 -0.56 0.12 -9.42
CA ASN A 305 0.43 -0.18 -10.45
C ASN A 305 0.83 -1.67 -10.44
N PRO A 306 0.27 -2.50 -11.33
CA PRO A 306 0.57 -3.94 -11.36
C PRO A 306 1.98 -4.28 -11.88
N HIS A 307 2.79 -3.28 -12.24
CA HIS A 307 4.12 -3.50 -12.78
C HIS A 307 5.18 -3.39 -11.69
N HIS A 308 5.82 -4.51 -11.36
CA HIS A 308 6.96 -4.56 -10.43
C HIS A 308 8.03 -3.49 -10.71
N ALA A 309 8.69 -3.04 -9.63
CA ALA A 309 9.81 -2.12 -9.69
C ALA A 309 10.90 -2.58 -10.68
N GLY A 310 11.40 -1.66 -11.50
CA GLY A 310 12.34 -1.98 -12.58
C GLY A 310 11.68 -2.36 -13.91
N THR A 311 10.35 -2.36 -14.00
CA THR A 311 9.64 -2.45 -15.28
C THR A 311 9.79 -1.16 -16.09
N ALA A 312 9.97 -1.31 -17.40
CA ALA A 312 10.02 -0.24 -18.38
C ALA A 312 8.85 -0.34 -19.37
N LEU A 313 8.11 0.75 -19.51
CA LEU A 313 6.97 0.87 -20.42
C LEU A 313 7.39 1.57 -21.70
N GLN A 314 7.23 0.88 -22.83
CA GLN A 314 7.42 1.47 -24.15
C GLN A 314 6.11 2.04 -24.66
N VAL A 315 6.00 3.37 -24.63
CA VAL A 315 4.81 4.09 -25.10
C VAL A 315 5.07 4.77 -26.43
N LYS A 316 4.04 4.83 -27.27
CA LYS A 316 4.02 5.65 -28.48
C LYS A 316 3.21 6.91 -28.26
N VAL A 317 3.86 8.05 -28.34
CA VAL A 317 3.27 9.39 -28.27
C VAL A 317 3.03 9.89 -29.69
N ALA A 318 1.78 10.16 -30.07
CA ALA A 318 1.42 10.57 -31.43
C ALA A 318 0.57 11.86 -31.44
N VAL A 319 0.99 12.85 -32.26
CA VAL A 319 0.28 14.13 -32.41
C VAL A 319 -0.93 13.95 -33.33
N ILE A 320 -2.14 14.14 -32.79
CA ILE A 320 -3.39 14.02 -33.54
C ILE A 320 -3.49 15.13 -34.59
N GLY A 321 -3.91 14.78 -35.80
CA GLY A 321 -4.19 15.75 -36.87
C GLY A 321 -2.95 16.29 -37.60
N SER A 322 -1.75 15.89 -37.20
CA SER A 322 -0.50 16.29 -37.86
C SER A 322 -0.31 15.63 -39.24
N ARG A 323 0.19 16.39 -40.22
CA ARG A 323 0.60 15.90 -41.55
C ARG A 323 1.92 16.57 -41.98
N PRO A 324 3.03 15.82 -42.14
CA PRO A 324 3.18 14.37 -41.92
C PRO A 324 2.94 14.00 -40.45
N ALA A 325 2.59 12.73 -40.20
CA ALA A 325 2.32 12.24 -38.85
C ALA A 325 3.56 12.42 -37.97
N GLN A 326 3.41 13.13 -36.86
CA GLN A 326 4.45 13.33 -35.85
C GLN A 326 4.26 12.37 -34.69
N TRP A 327 5.29 11.59 -34.37
CA TRP A 327 5.24 10.65 -33.24
C TRP A 327 6.63 10.36 -32.65
N ARG A 328 6.64 9.87 -31.41
CA ARG A 328 7.80 9.38 -30.65
C ARG A 328 7.47 8.04 -29.99
N ARG A 329 8.47 7.21 -29.79
CA ARG A 329 8.44 6.02 -28.94
C ARG A 329 9.37 6.28 -27.78
N LEU A 330 8.80 6.34 -26.59
CA LEU A 330 9.48 6.60 -25.35
C LEU A 330 9.53 5.31 -24.54
N LEU A 331 10.61 5.15 -23.78
CA LEU A 331 10.77 4.13 -22.77
C LEU A 331 10.86 4.88 -21.43
N LEU A 332 9.91 4.62 -20.53
CA LEU A 332 9.80 5.23 -19.20
C LEU A 332 9.74 4.12 -18.14
N ALA A 333 10.03 4.44 -16.88
CA ALA A 333 9.80 3.48 -15.79
C ALA A 333 8.29 3.31 -15.58
N SER A 334 7.84 2.14 -15.12
CA SER A 334 6.43 1.95 -14.75
C SER A 334 6.00 2.90 -13.63
N GLY A 335 6.87 3.11 -12.64
CA GLY A 335 6.65 4.06 -11.54
C GLY A 335 6.91 5.53 -11.87
N SER A 336 7.18 5.89 -13.13
CA SER A 336 7.23 7.31 -13.51
C SER A 336 5.83 7.93 -13.41
N ASP A 337 5.72 9.12 -12.83
CA ASP A 337 4.44 9.84 -12.75
C ASP A 337 4.03 10.48 -14.11
N LEU A 338 2.79 10.95 -14.19
CA LEU A 338 2.29 11.64 -15.39
C LEU A 338 2.97 13.00 -15.62
N GLY A 339 3.51 13.64 -14.60
CA GLY A 339 4.36 14.83 -14.73
C GLY A 339 5.66 14.53 -15.48
N GLU A 340 6.32 13.42 -15.19
CA GLU A 340 7.49 12.93 -15.93
C GLU A 340 7.13 12.57 -17.38
N LEU A 341 5.96 11.95 -17.61
CA LEU A 341 5.45 11.70 -18.95
C LEU A 341 5.20 12.99 -19.73
N HIS A 342 4.62 14.01 -19.08
CA HIS A 342 4.41 15.34 -19.64
C HIS A 342 5.75 15.94 -20.09
N LEU A 343 6.73 16.00 -19.20
CA LEU A 343 8.06 16.54 -19.51
C LEU A 343 8.76 15.75 -20.63
N ALA A 344 8.70 14.42 -20.59
CA ALA A 344 9.30 13.58 -21.63
C ALA A 344 8.62 13.80 -23.00
N SER A 345 7.30 13.97 -23.01
CA SER A 345 6.54 14.27 -24.24
C SER A 345 6.91 15.65 -24.80
N GLN A 346 6.94 16.68 -23.96
CA GLN A 346 7.32 18.05 -24.34
C GLN A 346 8.74 18.10 -24.91
N LEU A 347 9.72 17.55 -24.18
CA LEU A 347 11.12 17.53 -24.62
C LEU A 347 11.32 16.74 -25.91
N SER A 348 10.70 15.56 -26.03
CA SER A 348 10.88 14.72 -27.22
C SER A 348 10.23 15.30 -28.48
N LEU A 349 9.19 16.12 -28.32
CA LEU A 349 8.50 16.84 -29.41
C LEU A 349 9.05 18.25 -29.64
N ASP A 350 10.00 18.71 -28.82
CA ASP A 350 10.54 20.08 -28.84
C ASP A 350 9.45 21.15 -28.66
N TRP A 351 8.53 20.90 -27.71
CA TRP A 351 7.49 21.83 -27.34
C TRP A 351 7.91 22.63 -26.09
N PRO A 352 7.61 23.94 -26.03
CA PRO A 352 7.81 24.71 -24.82
C PRO A 352 6.82 24.25 -23.75
N ASN A 353 7.23 24.17 -22.49
CA ASN A 353 6.38 23.81 -21.34
C ASN A 353 5.86 25.08 -20.63
N ASP A 354 5.01 25.83 -21.32
CA ASP A 354 4.55 27.18 -20.96
C ASP A 354 3.02 27.40 -21.07
N GLU A 355 2.27 26.35 -21.41
CA GLU A 355 0.82 26.34 -21.53
C GLU A 355 0.21 25.25 -20.62
N PRO A 356 -1.07 25.39 -20.22
CA PRO A 356 -1.73 24.38 -19.39
C PRO A 356 -1.90 23.05 -20.13
N HIS A 357 -1.89 21.96 -19.37
CA HIS A 357 -2.04 20.60 -19.89
C HIS A 357 -2.91 19.74 -18.99
N ALA A 358 -3.38 18.63 -19.53
CA ALA A 358 -4.08 17.61 -18.75
C ALA A 358 -4.12 16.27 -19.48
N PHE A 359 -4.24 15.21 -18.68
CA PHE A 359 -4.46 13.84 -19.11
C PHE A 359 -5.91 13.43 -18.86
N THR A 360 -6.39 12.50 -19.67
CA THR A 360 -7.69 11.84 -19.53
C THR A 360 -7.56 10.40 -20.00
N VAL A 361 -8.17 9.46 -19.29
CA VAL A 361 -8.22 8.04 -19.65
C VAL A 361 -9.56 7.66 -20.24
N ALA A 362 -9.57 6.68 -21.14
CA ALA A 362 -10.79 6.25 -21.80
C ALA A 362 -11.78 5.54 -20.86
N ALA A 363 -11.27 4.85 -19.84
CA ALA A 363 -12.07 4.18 -18.82
C ALA A 363 -12.87 5.17 -17.97
N GLU A 364 -12.28 6.34 -17.69
CA GLU A 364 -12.86 7.37 -16.81
C GLU A 364 -12.81 8.76 -17.45
N PRO A 365 -13.63 9.03 -18.48
CA PRO A 365 -13.59 10.28 -19.23
C PRO A 365 -14.02 11.51 -18.43
N GLY A 366 -14.57 11.32 -17.22
CA GLY A 366 -14.94 12.39 -16.30
C GLY A 366 -13.81 12.87 -15.39
N VAL A 367 -12.73 12.10 -15.27
CA VAL A 367 -11.58 12.42 -14.42
C VAL A 367 -10.54 13.19 -15.24
N VAL A 368 -10.07 14.30 -14.69
CA VAL A 368 -9.04 15.14 -15.30
C VAL A 368 -7.80 15.12 -14.41
N ILE A 369 -6.69 14.64 -14.95
CA ILE A 369 -5.41 14.59 -14.22
C ILE A 369 -4.52 15.70 -14.75
N THR A 370 -4.00 16.57 -13.87
CA THR A 370 -3.23 17.78 -14.26
C THR A 370 -2.30 18.23 -13.14
N ALA A 371 -1.35 19.10 -13.44
CA ALA A 371 -0.49 19.72 -12.42
C ALA A 371 -1.32 20.56 -11.44
N VAL A 372 -1.19 20.26 -10.14
CA VAL A 372 -1.77 21.07 -9.07
C VAL A 372 -0.65 21.90 -8.43
N ASP A 373 -0.62 23.21 -8.73
CA ASP A 373 0.33 24.11 -8.08
C ASP A 373 -0.01 24.23 -6.58
N ARG A 374 0.71 23.49 -5.72
CA ARG A 374 0.59 23.57 -4.24
C ARG A 374 1.16 24.90 -3.66
N ILE A 375 1.42 25.92 -4.48
CA ILE A 375 1.99 27.21 -4.04
C ILE A 375 0.89 28.26 -3.83
N GLY A 376 0.48 28.42 -2.58
CA GLY A 376 0.18 29.73 -1.97
C GLY A 376 -1.21 30.32 -2.20
N ASP A 377 -2.06 30.19 -1.18
CA ASP A 377 -3.28 30.95 -0.89
C ASP A 377 -3.01 32.46 -0.63
N ASP A 378 -2.06 33.10 -1.33
CA ASP A 378 -1.68 34.51 -1.09
C ASP A 378 -1.20 35.20 -2.39
N GLY A 379 -2.08 35.40 -3.37
CA GLY A 379 -1.77 36.21 -4.56
C GLY A 379 -2.99 36.59 -5.41
N PRO A 380 -3.20 37.88 -5.77
CA PRO A 380 -4.47 38.33 -6.33
C PRO A 380 -4.56 38.13 -7.85
N ALA A 381 -5.68 37.52 -8.25
CA ALA A 381 -6.39 37.67 -9.53
C ALA A 381 -5.66 37.22 -10.81
N GLY A 382 -6.04 36.03 -11.28
CA GLY A 382 -5.94 35.70 -12.71
C GLY A 382 -6.04 34.24 -13.11
N GLY A 383 -7.12 33.53 -12.73
CA GLY A 383 -7.40 32.20 -13.27
C GLY A 383 -8.52 31.50 -12.52
N VAL A 384 -9.69 31.41 -13.16
CA VAL A 384 -10.92 30.69 -12.78
C VAL A 384 -10.74 29.47 -11.87
N GLY A 385 -11.28 29.56 -10.66
CA GLY A 385 -11.42 28.48 -9.68
C GLY A 385 -11.59 29.04 -8.27
N SER A 386 -12.81 29.40 -7.89
CA SER A 386 -13.10 29.82 -6.50
C SER A 386 -12.98 28.60 -5.59
N ALA A 387 -12.35 28.74 -4.43
CA ALA A 387 -12.08 27.68 -3.44
C ALA A 387 -13.32 27.14 -2.70
N ASP A 388 -14.46 27.01 -3.38
CA ASP A 388 -15.73 26.48 -2.82
C ASP A 388 -16.46 25.54 -3.81
N ASP A 389 -15.83 25.21 -4.94
CA ASP A 389 -16.23 24.14 -5.88
C ASP A 389 -14.97 23.29 -6.15
N SER A 390 -14.56 22.46 -5.18
CA SER A 390 -13.66 21.34 -5.49
C SER A 390 -14.49 20.33 -6.28
N ASP A 391 -14.50 20.45 -7.59
CA ASP A 391 -14.98 19.38 -8.47
C ASP A 391 -14.16 18.15 -8.10
N ASP A 392 -14.80 17.11 -7.55
CA ASP A 392 -14.24 15.86 -7.00
C ASP A 392 -13.58 14.98 -8.09
N SER A 393 -13.15 15.61 -9.18
CA SER A 393 -12.79 15.03 -10.47
C SER A 393 -11.42 15.50 -11.00
N THR A 394 -10.67 16.26 -10.19
CA THR A 394 -9.31 16.70 -10.54
C THR A 394 -8.26 16.03 -9.66
N ILE A 395 -7.30 15.34 -10.27
CA ILE A 395 -6.22 14.61 -9.60
C ILE A 395 -4.86 15.25 -9.96
N ASP A 396 -3.94 15.32 -8.99
CA ASP A 396 -2.56 15.80 -9.22
C ASP A 396 -1.78 14.78 -10.06
N GLU A 397 -1.17 15.22 -11.16
CA GLU A 397 -0.43 14.34 -12.06
C GLU A 397 0.84 13.71 -11.47
N ASN A 398 1.35 14.28 -10.38
CA ASN A 398 2.49 13.71 -9.65
C ASN A 398 2.08 12.59 -8.67
N GLU A 399 0.78 12.38 -8.49
CA GLU A 399 0.20 11.34 -7.64
C GLU A 399 -0.31 10.13 -8.45
N VAL A 400 -0.16 10.16 -9.79
CA VAL A 400 -0.62 9.09 -10.68
C VAL A 400 0.55 8.56 -11.50
N GLN A 401 0.89 7.30 -11.29
CA GLN A 401 1.95 6.63 -12.03
C GLN A 401 1.48 6.16 -13.41
N LEU A 402 2.44 6.08 -14.33
CA LEU A 402 2.23 5.55 -15.68
C LEU A 402 1.71 4.11 -15.66
N GLY A 403 2.22 3.29 -14.74
CA GLY A 403 1.89 1.88 -14.63
C GLY A 403 0.47 1.60 -14.14
N GLU A 404 -0.14 2.52 -13.39
CA GLU A 404 -1.55 2.44 -12.95
C GLU A 404 -2.51 2.54 -14.13
N LEU A 405 -2.17 3.37 -15.13
CA LEU A 405 -3.05 3.66 -16.26
C LEU A 405 -2.74 2.82 -17.50
N LEU A 406 -1.52 2.31 -17.63
CA LEU A 406 -1.04 1.54 -18.77
C LEU A 406 -0.68 0.13 -18.33
N ILE A 407 -1.71 -0.68 -18.06
CA ILE A 407 -1.57 -2.05 -17.56
C ILE A 407 -1.27 -2.99 -18.72
N ASP A 408 -2.14 -2.98 -19.73
CA ASP A 408 -2.10 -3.89 -20.86
C ASP A 408 -1.60 -3.22 -22.14
N VAL A 409 -0.88 -4.00 -22.95
CA VAL A 409 -0.45 -3.54 -24.27
C VAL A 409 -1.67 -3.17 -25.11
N GLY A 410 -1.76 -1.89 -25.48
CA GLY A 410 -2.89 -1.33 -26.20
C GLY A 410 -3.59 -0.21 -25.44
N ASP A 411 -3.37 -0.09 -24.13
CA ASP A 411 -3.94 0.96 -23.30
C ASP A 411 -3.53 2.36 -23.78
N GLU A 412 -4.44 3.32 -23.59
CA GLU A 412 -4.33 4.66 -24.14
C GLU A 412 -4.65 5.75 -23.12
N ILE A 413 -3.79 6.76 -23.10
CA ILE A 413 -4.00 8.03 -22.42
C ILE A 413 -4.13 9.13 -23.47
N SER A 414 -5.15 9.96 -23.32
CA SER A 414 -5.31 11.18 -24.11
C SER A 414 -4.71 12.36 -23.36
N TYR A 415 -3.89 13.15 -24.05
CA TYR A 415 -3.22 14.31 -23.48
C TYR A 415 -3.55 15.56 -24.28
N ARG A 416 -3.86 16.66 -23.58
CA ARG A 416 -4.13 17.98 -24.15
C ARG A 416 -3.07 18.98 -23.69
N TYR A 417 -2.64 19.84 -24.60
CA TYR A 417 -1.68 20.91 -24.32
C TYR A 417 -2.14 22.22 -24.97
N GLY A 418 -2.31 23.26 -24.16
CA GLY A 418 -2.83 24.56 -24.54
C GLY A 418 -4.30 24.78 -24.19
N ALA A 419 -4.67 26.04 -23.99
CA ALA A 419 -6.04 26.45 -23.65
C ALA A 419 -6.91 26.66 -24.90
N ASP A 420 -6.36 27.38 -25.89
CA ASP A 420 -7.05 27.75 -27.12
C ASP A 420 -6.59 26.87 -28.29
N ASP A 421 -7.50 26.07 -28.86
CA ASP A 421 -7.20 25.05 -29.89
C ASP A 421 -6.10 24.05 -29.46
N PRO A 422 -6.37 23.23 -28.42
CA PRO A 422 -5.35 22.41 -27.78
C PRO A 422 -4.71 21.44 -28.76
N ARG A 423 -3.38 21.37 -28.69
CA ARG A 423 -2.61 20.26 -29.25
C ARG A 423 -3.00 19.00 -28.51
N ARG A 424 -3.28 17.92 -29.24
CA ARG A 424 -3.69 16.64 -28.67
C ARG A 424 -2.70 15.54 -29.00
N LEU A 425 -2.33 14.75 -28.00
CA LEU A 425 -1.55 13.55 -28.14
C LEU A 425 -2.42 12.33 -27.79
N VAL A 426 -2.18 11.22 -28.48
CA VAL A 426 -2.52 9.88 -27.98
C VAL A 426 -1.23 9.22 -27.55
N ILE A 427 -1.20 8.73 -26.32
CA ILE A 427 -0.11 7.98 -25.73
C ILE A 427 -0.60 6.55 -25.58
N ARG A 428 0.04 5.61 -26.29
CA ARG A 428 -0.37 4.20 -26.29
C ARG A 428 0.73 3.30 -25.80
N LEU A 429 0.43 2.38 -24.89
CA LEU A 429 1.35 1.32 -24.50
C LEU A 429 1.56 0.34 -25.66
N GLU A 430 2.80 0.19 -26.14
CA GLU A 430 3.13 -0.76 -27.21
C GLU A 430 3.86 -2.01 -26.67
N ARG A 431 4.53 -1.92 -25.52
CA ARG A 431 5.29 -3.02 -24.93
C ARG A 431 5.63 -2.77 -23.45
N VAL A 432 5.57 -3.82 -22.65
CA VAL A 432 6.14 -3.92 -21.29
C VAL A 432 7.45 -4.72 -21.37
N ALA A 433 8.51 -4.27 -20.70
CA ALA A 433 9.82 -4.94 -20.69
C ALA A 433 10.57 -4.67 -19.38
N GLU A 434 11.48 -5.56 -19.00
CA GLU A 434 12.43 -5.29 -17.92
C GLU A 434 13.38 -4.14 -18.31
N SER A 435 13.68 -3.26 -17.37
CA SER A 435 14.65 -2.18 -17.55
C SER A 435 16.06 -2.75 -17.65
N ASP A 436 16.80 -2.38 -18.70
CA ASP A 436 18.13 -2.92 -18.98
C ASP A 436 19.28 -2.17 -18.29
N ALA A 437 19.03 -1.71 -17.06
CA ALA A 437 19.92 -0.89 -16.20
C ALA A 437 20.38 0.44 -16.82
N ARG A 438 19.87 0.82 -18.01
CA ARG A 438 20.16 2.12 -18.63
C ARG A 438 19.22 3.19 -18.05
N PRO A 439 19.71 4.43 -17.82
CA PRO A 439 18.87 5.50 -17.31
C PRO A 439 17.68 5.80 -18.23
N LEU A 440 16.49 5.87 -17.65
CA LEU A 440 15.23 6.29 -18.28
C LEU A 440 15.00 7.79 -17.94
N PRO A 441 14.18 8.52 -18.73
CA PRO A 441 13.50 8.11 -19.96
C PRO A 441 14.40 8.11 -21.21
N ARG A 442 13.99 7.36 -22.24
CA ARG A 442 14.71 7.24 -23.52
C ARG A 442 13.78 7.29 -24.73
N CYS A 443 14.26 7.83 -25.85
CA CYS A 443 13.58 7.76 -27.12
C CYS A 443 14.16 6.61 -27.96
N VAL A 444 13.33 5.60 -28.24
CA VAL A 444 13.72 4.40 -28.98
C VAL A 444 13.18 4.37 -30.41
N GLY A 445 12.36 5.36 -30.79
CA GLY A 445 11.84 5.51 -32.14
C GLY A 445 11.14 6.86 -32.34
N ALA A 446 11.10 7.36 -33.56
CA ALA A 446 10.47 8.64 -33.89
C ALA A 446 10.08 8.70 -35.35
N SER A 447 9.12 9.58 -35.68
CA SER A 447 8.85 9.99 -37.06
C SER A 447 9.97 10.85 -37.66
N ALA A 448 10.82 11.41 -36.79
CA ALA A 448 11.96 12.28 -37.10
C ALA A 448 13.28 11.63 -36.59
N ASP A 449 14.31 12.43 -36.31
CA ASP A 449 15.59 11.93 -35.79
C ASP A 449 15.46 11.43 -34.34
N VAL A 450 15.61 10.12 -34.15
CA VAL A 450 15.57 9.46 -32.83
C VAL A 450 16.70 9.95 -31.93
N ALA A 451 17.89 10.18 -32.47
CA ALA A 451 19.06 10.56 -31.68
C ALA A 451 18.95 11.99 -31.15
N GLU A 452 18.28 12.88 -31.89
CA GLU A 452 17.96 14.23 -31.43
C GLU A 452 16.90 14.19 -30.33
N ALA A 453 15.79 13.47 -30.54
CA ALA A 453 14.74 13.31 -29.54
C ALA A 453 15.26 12.65 -28.25
N ASP A 454 16.12 11.63 -28.36
CA ASP A 454 16.74 10.98 -27.21
C ASP A 454 17.70 11.92 -26.46
N ARG A 455 18.43 12.78 -27.18
CA ARG A 455 19.32 13.78 -26.57
C ARG A 455 18.55 14.81 -25.75
N LEU A 456 17.37 15.23 -26.22
CA LEU A 456 16.52 16.20 -25.50
C LEU A 456 16.01 15.65 -24.16
N LEU A 457 15.92 14.32 -24.01
CA LEU A 457 15.53 13.65 -22.76
C LEU A 457 16.68 13.53 -21.74
N ALA A 458 17.93 13.78 -22.13
CA ALA A 458 19.08 13.60 -21.24
C ALA A 458 18.97 14.32 -19.88
N PRO A 459 18.37 15.53 -19.76
CA PRO A 459 18.20 16.19 -18.47
C PRO A 459 17.32 15.43 -17.47
N LEU A 460 16.41 14.55 -17.93
CA LEU A 460 15.51 13.78 -17.06
C LEU A 460 16.16 12.52 -16.46
N ARG A 461 17.36 12.14 -16.92
CA ARG A 461 18.06 10.89 -16.52
C ARG A 461 18.92 11.05 -15.26
N LEU A 462 18.87 12.20 -14.61
CA LEU A 462 19.79 12.62 -13.55
C LEU A 462 19.20 12.52 -12.14
N ARG A 463 18.14 11.73 -11.97
CA ARG A 463 17.63 11.36 -10.65
C ARG A 463 18.26 10.04 -10.24
#